data_AF-A0A517YL32-F1
#
_entry.id   AF-A0A517YL32-F1
#
_cell.length_a   1.000
_cell.length_b   1.000
_cell.length_c   1.000
_cell.angle_alpha   90.00
_cell.angle_beta   90.00
_cell.angle_gamma   90.00
#
_symmetry.space_group_name_H-M   'P 1'
#
loop_
_entity.id
_entity.type
_entity.pdbx_description
1 polymer ?
#
loop_
_entity_poly.entity_id
_entity_poly.type
_entity_poly.pdbx_seq_one_letter_code
_entity_poly.pdbx_strand_id
1 'polypeptide(L)'
;MVSHPVEITLMHRRSWLASIVALVAMSLGVSFASAQQPITLADRLNAGLKCRRPEEFAFVEAVVLLVDQKKLTTELVLGTYRWAAEQRPDFPFYYFQYGLRRRAAAIGVTV
;
A
#
# COMPACT_ATOMS: atom_id res chain seq x y z
N MET A 1 -22.46 28.22 58.80
CA MET A 1 -21.54 28.72 57.75
C MET A 1 -20.14 28.28 58.18
N VAL A 2 -19.57 27.17 57.68
CA VAL A 2 -19.16 26.91 56.27
C VAL A 2 -18.36 28.13 55.80
N SER A 3 -17.02 28.13 55.69
CA SER A 3 -16.13 27.08 55.14
C SER A 3 -14.73 27.02 55.80
N HIS A 4 -14.23 25.80 55.94
CA HIS A 4 -12.81 25.37 56.07
C HIS A 4 -12.04 25.56 54.72
N PRO A 5 -10.83 24.99 54.46
CA PRO A 5 -9.79 24.37 55.32
C PRO A 5 -8.34 24.84 55.01
N VAL A 6 -7.43 24.83 55.99
CA VAL A 6 -6.46 23.75 56.31
C VAL A 6 -5.57 23.32 55.13
N GLU A 7 -4.35 23.86 55.06
CA GLU A 7 -3.26 23.31 54.28
C GLU A 7 -2.55 22.23 55.13
N ILE A 8 -2.81 20.97 54.81
CA ILE A 8 -2.27 19.80 55.51
C ILE A 8 -0.86 19.53 54.98
N THR A 9 0.13 19.82 55.81
CA THR A 9 1.51 19.37 55.66
C THR A 9 1.58 17.85 55.69
N LEU A 10 2.03 17.19 54.62
CA LEU A 10 2.37 15.76 54.68
C LEU A 10 3.70 15.44 53.98
N MET A 11 4.74 15.42 54.82
CA MET A 11 5.79 14.40 54.90
C MET A 11 6.69 14.12 53.68
N HIS A 12 7.91 14.66 53.73
CA HIS A 12 9.09 14.09 53.07
C HIS A 12 9.87 13.25 54.10
N ARG A 13 9.86 11.92 53.99
CA ARG A 13 10.68 11.04 54.86
C ARG A 13 10.95 9.66 54.25
N ARG A 14 12.16 9.53 53.70
CA ARG A 14 13.13 8.41 53.80
C ARG A 14 12.66 6.97 53.51
N SER A 15 13.09 6.49 52.35
CA SER A 15 13.65 5.18 51.99
C SER A 15 13.55 4.01 52.98
N TRP A 16 12.90 2.89 52.58
CA TRP A 16 13.17 1.55 53.12
C TRP A 16 12.73 0.39 52.18
N LEU A 17 13.74 -0.18 51.48
CA LEU A 17 14.01 -1.57 51.08
C LEU A 17 12.91 -2.61 50.69
N ALA A 18 13.12 -3.17 49.47
CA ALA A 18 13.01 -4.57 49.02
C ALA A 18 11.60 -5.22 48.91
N SER A 19 11.21 -5.85 47.79
CA SER A 19 11.74 -7.15 47.38
C SER A 19 11.37 -7.55 45.93
N ILE A 20 12.39 -7.92 45.15
CA ILE A 20 12.52 -9.12 44.30
C ILE A 20 11.23 -9.70 43.68
N VAL A 21 11.01 -9.40 42.40
CA VAL A 21 10.49 -10.36 41.41
C VAL A 21 11.49 -10.39 40.25
N ALA A 22 12.32 -11.43 40.25
CA ALA A 22 13.03 -11.91 39.07
C ALA A 22 11.99 -12.27 37.99
N LEU A 23 12.21 -12.25 36.68
CA LEU A 23 13.27 -12.87 35.92
C LEU A 23 12.84 -12.69 34.43
N VAL A 24 13.78 -12.47 33.51
CA VAL A 24 13.59 -12.55 32.05
C VAL A 24 12.71 -11.46 31.41
N ALA A 25 13.20 -10.22 31.40
CA ALA A 25 13.02 -9.36 30.22
C ALA A 25 14.33 -9.36 29.41
N MET A 26 14.85 -10.57 29.13
CA MET A 26 15.77 -10.74 28.01
C MET A 26 14.91 -10.48 26.79
N SER A 27 14.96 -9.25 26.30
CA SER A 27 14.24 -8.74 25.16
C SER A 27 14.57 -9.60 23.94
N LEU A 28 13.81 -10.69 23.78
CA LEU A 28 13.63 -11.34 22.50
C LEU A 28 13.03 -10.25 21.61
N GLY A 29 13.88 -9.64 20.80
CA GLY A 29 13.46 -8.84 19.67
C GLY A 29 12.68 -9.76 18.75
N VAL A 30 11.38 -9.92 19.01
CA VAL A 30 10.45 -10.47 18.05
C VAL A 30 10.35 -9.42 16.97
N SER A 31 11.27 -9.50 16.00
CA SER A 31 11.11 -8.82 14.73
C SER A 31 9.90 -9.46 14.07
N PHE A 32 8.74 -8.81 14.20
CA PHE A 32 7.61 -9.10 13.34
C PHE A 32 8.05 -8.72 11.93
N ALA A 33 8.56 -9.69 11.18
CA ALA A 33 8.74 -9.55 9.75
C ALA A 33 7.33 -9.46 9.17
N SER A 34 6.85 -8.23 8.96
CA SER A 34 5.63 -7.98 8.21
C SER A 34 5.83 -8.60 6.83
N ALA A 35 5.15 -9.72 6.56
CA ALA A 35 5.17 -10.39 5.27
C ALA A 35 4.41 -9.52 4.26
N GLN A 36 5.05 -8.44 3.80
CA GLN A 36 4.49 -7.57 2.79
C GLN A 36 4.46 -8.38 1.48
N GLN A 37 3.27 -8.80 1.07
CA GLN A 37 3.09 -9.49 -0.21
C GLN A 37 3.57 -8.56 -1.34
N PRO A 38 4.29 -9.09 -2.34
CA PRO A 38 4.73 -8.28 -3.48
C PRO A 38 3.50 -7.76 -4.24
N ILE A 39 3.49 -6.45 -4.51
CA ILE A 39 2.41 -5.81 -5.28
C ILE A 39 2.37 -6.42 -6.69
N THR A 40 1.21 -6.96 -7.07
CA THR A 40 1.04 -7.57 -8.40
C THR A 40 0.95 -6.51 -9.51
N LEU A 41 1.12 -6.91 -10.76
CA LEU A 41 0.91 -6.01 -11.90
C LEU A 41 -0.54 -5.51 -11.96
N ALA A 42 -1.52 -6.38 -11.69
CA ALA A 42 -2.94 -6.03 -11.63
C ALA A 42 -3.18 -4.95 -10.57
N ASP A 43 -2.70 -5.14 -9.34
CA ASP A 43 -2.85 -4.18 -8.24
C ASP A 43 -2.26 -2.82 -8.60
N ARG A 44 -1.05 -2.83 -9.18
CA ARG A 44 -0.36 -1.61 -9.63
C ARG A 44 -1.19 -0.87 -10.68
N LEU A 45 -1.70 -1.58 -11.69
CA LEU A 45 -2.47 -0.97 -12.76
C LEU A 45 -3.83 -0.48 -12.26
N ASN A 46 -4.56 -1.30 -11.48
CA ASN A 46 -5.86 -0.93 -10.92
C ASN A 46 -5.78 0.34 -10.06
N ALA A 47 -4.80 0.40 -9.16
CA ALA A 47 -4.59 1.56 -8.31
C ALA A 47 -4.09 2.77 -9.11
N GLY A 48 -3.05 2.59 -9.94
CA GLY A 48 -2.39 3.66 -10.66
C GLY A 48 -3.24 4.27 -11.78
N LEU A 49 -4.08 3.46 -12.43
CA LEU A 49 -5.03 3.91 -13.45
C LEU A 49 -6.33 4.45 -12.84
N LYS A 50 -6.46 4.39 -11.51
CA LYS A 50 -7.66 4.80 -10.76
C LYS A 50 -8.92 4.09 -11.27
N CYS A 51 -8.83 2.78 -11.58
CA CYS A 51 -9.98 1.99 -12.02
C CYS A 51 -11.10 2.05 -10.98
N ARG A 52 -12.34 2.27 -11.43
CA ARG A 52 -13.56 2.37 -10.61
C ARG A 52 -14.68 1.48 -11.11
N ARG A 53 -14.72 1.17 -12.40
CA ARG A 53 -15.84 0.45 -13.01
C ARG A 53 -15.46 -1.02 -13.26
N PRO A 54 -16.41 -1.98 -13.15
CA PRO A 54 -16.15 -3.40 -13.39
C PRO A 54 -15.44 -3.70 -14.72
N GLU A 55 -15.82 -2.99 -15.78
CA GLU A 55 -15.21 -3.11 -17.11
C GLU A 55 -13.76 -2.61 -17.17
N GLU A 56 -13.39 -1.66 -16.32
CA GLU A 56 -12.02 -1.16 -16.24
C GLU A 56 -11.11 -2.20 -15.55
N PHE A 57 -11.60 -2.81 -14.48
CA PHE A 57 -10.94 -3.94 -13.84
C PHE A 57 -10.81 -5.14 -14.79
N ALA A 58 -11.88 -5.49 -15.50
CA ALA A 58 -11.87 -6.58 -16.48
C ALA A 58 -10.87 -6.33 -17.61
N PHE A 59 -10.72 -5.08 -18.06
CA PHE A 59 -9.71 -4.71 -19.04
C PHE A 59 -8.28 -4.92 -18.50
N VAL A 60 -8.00 -4.50 -17.26
CA VAL A 60 -6.68 -4.73 -16.63
C VAL A 60 -6.38 -6.22 -16.50
N GLU A 61 -7.36 -7.03 -16.08
CA GLU A 61 -7.21 -8.49 -16.00
C GLU A 61 -6.86 -9.11 -17.36
N ALA A 62 -7.55 -8.68 -18.43
CA ALA A 62 -7.24 -9.13 -19.79
C ALA A 62 -5.81 -8.76 -20.21
N VAL A 63 -5.34 -7.56 -19.86
CA VAL A 63 -3.96 -7.13 -20.13
C VAL A 63 -2.96 -7.99 -19.38
N VAL A 64 -3.19 -8.26 -18.09
CA VAL A 64 -2.31 -9.12 -17.28
C VAL A 64 -2.24 -10.53 -17.87
N LEU A 65 -3.38 -11.10 -18.27
CA LEU A 65 -3.42 -12.40 -18.93
C LEU A 65 -2.60 -12.42 -20.23
N LEU A 66 -2.66 -11.36 -21.04
CA LEU A 66 -1.84 -11.25 -22.26
C LEU A 66 -0.35 -11.14 -21.95
N VAL A 67 0.02 -10.53 -20.83
CA VAL A 67 1.41 -10.49 -20.35
C VAL A 67 1.89 -11.86 -19.88
N ASP A 68 1.05 -12.58 -19.13
CA ASP A 68 1.34 -13.94 -18.67
C ASP A 68 1.51 -14.91 -19.85
N GLN A 69 0.67 -14.74 -20.88
CA GLN A 69 0.77 -15.46 -22.16
C GLN A 69 1.96 -15.02 -23.04
N LYS A 70 2.78 -14.06 -22.58
CA LYS A 70 3.91 -13.48 -23.33
C LYS A 70 3.54 -12.82 -24.67
N LYS A 71 2.25 -12.47 -24.86
CA LYS A 71 1.76 -11.73 -26.03
C LYS A 71 2.04 -10.23 -25.90
N LEU A 72 1.93 -9.70 -24.69
CA LEU A 72 2.38 -8.35 -24.35
C LEU A 72 3.59 -8.42 -23.43
N THR A 73 4.57 -7.55 -23.62
CA THR A 73 5.67 -7.43 -22.66
C THR A 73 5.27 -6.53 -21.51
N THR A 74 5.72 -6.88 -20.29
CA THR A 74 5.51 -6.04 -19.10
C THR A 74 6.04 -4.62 -19.30
N GLU A 75 7.16 -4.48 -20.02
CA GLU A 75 7.77 -3.18 -20.33
C GLU A 75 6.86 -2.31 -21.19
N LEU A 76 6.24 -2.87 -22.24
CA LEU A 76 5.29 -2.14 -23.09
C LEU A 76 4.09 -1.66 -22.26
N VAL A 77 3.56 -2.51 -21.40
CA VAL A 77 2.43 -2.16 -20.51
C VAL A 77 2.84 -1.06 -19.54
N LEU A 78 3.94 -1.21 -18.82
CA LEU A 78 4.41 -0.22 -17.83
C LEU A 78 4.82 1.11 -18.48
N GLY A 79 5.45 1.08 -19.65
CA GLY A 79 5.78 2.28 -20.42
C GLY A 79 4.53 3.01 -20.90
N THR A 80 3.47 2.28 -21.26
CA THR A 80 2.18 2.87 -21.65
C THR A 80 1.44 3.42 -20.43
N TYR A 81 1.48 2.72 -19.31
CA TYR A 81 0.95 3.16 -18.03
C TYR A 81 1.57 4.50 -17.61
N ARG A 82 2.91 4.61 -17.64
CA ARG A 82 3.62 5.85 -17.30
C ARG A 82 3.19 7.00 -18.19
N TRP A 83 3.20 6.78 -19.51
CA TRP A 83 2.76 7.79 -20.47
C TRP A 83 1.32 8.24 -20.20
N ALA A 84 0.39 7.33 -19.93
CA ALA A 84 -1.00 7.67 -19.64
C ALA A 84 -1.16 8.52 -18.37
N ALA A 85 -0.42 8.16 -17.31
CA ALA A 85 -0.41 8.91 -16.05
C ALA A 85 0.14 10.33 -16.21
N GLU A 86 1.13 10.53 -17.08
CA GLU A 86 1.70 11.85 -17.40
C GLU A 86 0.75 12.70 -18.27
N GLN A 87 0.03 12.08 -19.22
CA GLN A 87 -0.86 12.81 -20.13
C GLN A 87 -2.10 13.36 -19.44
N ARG A 88 -2.77 12.51 -18.63
CA ARG A 88 -3.98 12.87 -17.89
C ARG A 88 -4.00 12.18 -16.52
N PRO A 89 -3.46 12.81 -15.47
CA PRO A 89 -3.43 12.22 -14.14
C PRO A 89 -4.83 12.05 -13.52
N ASP A 90 -5.83 12.82 -13.97
CA ASP A 90 -7.21 12.70 -13.47
C ASP A 90 -7.96 11.49 -14.05
N PHE A 91 -7.68 11.15 -15.30
CA PHE A 91 -8.35 10.08 -16.05
C PHE A 91 -7.36 9.17 -16.82
N PRO A 92 -6.37 8.57 -16.14
CA PRO A 92 -5.28 7.85 -16.81
C PRO A 92 -5.75 6.56 -17.48
N PHE A 93 -6.81 5.90 -16.97
CA PHE A 93 -7.33 4.66 -17.55
C PHE A 93 -7.67 4.77 -19.05
N TYR A 94 -8.44 5.80 -19.45
CA TYR A 94 -8.88 5.94 -20.84
C TYR A 94 -7.70 6.15 -21.80
N TYR A 95 -6.70 6.92 -21.38
CA TYR A 95 -5.48 7.14 -22.15
C TYR A 95 -4.65 5.86 -22.23
N PHE A 96 -4.52 5.13 -21.12
CA PHE A 96 -3.84 3.85 -21.09
C PHE A 96 -4.49 2.85 -22.06
N GLN A 97 -5.82 2.68 -21.99
CA GLN A 97 -6.56 1.78 -22.88
C GLN A 97 -6.33 2.14 -24.35
N TYR A 98 -6.45 3.42 -24.70
CA TYR A 98 -6.22 3.91 -26.06
C TYR A 98 -4.78 3.65 -26.52
N GLY A 99 -3.79 4.06 -25.72
CA GLY A 99 -2.37 3.94 -26.05
C GLY A 99 -1.94 2.49 -26.16
N LEU A 100 -2.43 1.63 -25.26
CA LEU A 100 -2.09 0.22 -25.24
C LEU A 100 -2.65 -0.49 -26.46
N ARG A 101 -3.92 -0.25 -26.81
CA ARG A 101 -4.53 -0.81 -28.03
C ARG A 101 -3.75 -0.44 -29.29
N ARG A 102 -3.33 0.82 -29.43
CA ARG A 102 -2.51 1.26 -30.57
C ARG A 102 -1.16 0.56 -30.62
N ARG A 103 -0.46 0.45 -29.49
CA ARG A 103 0.85 -0.20 -29.40
C ARG A 103 0.77 -1.71 -29.61
N ALA A 104 -0.27 -2.36 -29.06
CA ALA A 104 -0.54 -3.78 -29.26
C ALA A 104 -0.89 -4.10 -30.72
N ALA A 105 -1.71 -3.26 -31.37
CA ALA A 105 -2.05 -3.42 -32.78
C ALA A 105 -0.80 -3.34 -33.68
N ALA A 106 0.16 -2.48 -33.35
CA ALA A 106 1.42 -2.36 -34.09
C ALA A 106 2.28 -3.64 -34.06
N ILE A 107 2.06 -4.52 -33.07
CA ILE A 107 2.72 -5.83 -32.95
C ILE A 107 1.76 -7.00 -33.24
N GLY A 108 0.59 -6.72 -33.82
CA GLY A 108 -0.39 -7.74 -34.23
C GLY A 108 -1.20 -8.36 -33.09
N VAL A 109 -1.23 -7.74 -31.91
CA VAL A 109 -1.98 -8.21 -30.74
C VAL A 109 -3.25 -7.38 -30.53
N THR A 110 -4.39 -8.03 -30.30
CA THR A 110 -5.68 -7.37 -30.01
C THR A 110 -5.96 -7.41 -28.51
N VAL A 111 -6.46 -6.29 -27.95
CA VAL A 111 -6.70 -6.06 -26.51
C VAL A 111 -8.07 -5.46 -26.25
#